data_AF-A0A1U6GL52-F1
#
_entry.id   AF-A0A1U6GL52-F1
#
_cell.length_a   1.000
_cell.length_b   1.000
_cell.length_c   1.000
_cell.angle_alpha   90.00
_cell.angle_beta   90.00
_cell.angle_gamma   90.00
#
_symmetry.space_group_name_H-M   'P 1'
#
loop_
_entity.id
_entity.type
_entity.pdbx_description
1 polymer ?
#
loop_
_entity_poly.entity_id
_entity_poly.type
_entity_poly.pdbx_seq_one_letter_code
_entity_poly.pdbx_strand_id
1 'polypeptide(L)'
;MIKKTAEQQNKHQIERFNQALYNYDSEKVRSLIDDIFAESAVIQLSYPLETLKNRGALFIEGFEPLKQAIPDLERRTFIVMAGNSGSSMAGNDNSNTDWVGCAGYYTGTFMESWLDIPPTGHQVTMRFHEFYRFENGRIVEMQALWDIPEVMHQAGAWPMVKSLGREGITSAPATLDGNLVGKDYPVEHSQRSQQLVLDMLNSLGESSTGGVSAMKLEKYWHPRCSWYGPSGIGACRGIAGFRNWHQIPFLNAMPNRKTIEENGYLFAEGDYVAFTAWPGMSMTVSNDGWLGIAPAGQEITLRSLDFWRCEDGLIRENWVLVDILHAYKQVGVDVLARMREFNKARYRQFDK
;
A
#
# COMPACT_ATOMS: atom_id res chain seq x y z
N MET A 1 28.03 0.21 12.63
CA MET A 1 28.40 0.93 11.40
C MET A 1 28.04 0.14 10.14
N ILE A 2 28.37 -1.15 10.02
CA ILE A 2 28.13 -1.97 8.81
C ILE A 2 26.64 -2.00 8.36
N LYS A 3 25.68 -2.15 9.29
CA LYS A 3 24.25 -2.26 8.96
C LYS A 3 23.65 -0.99 8.32
N LYS A 4 24.03 0.19 8.81
CA LYS A 4 23.63 1.48 8.21
C LYS A 4 24.16 1.63 6.78
N THR A 5 25.34 1.09 6.50
CA THR A 5 25.89 1.08 5.14
C THR A 5 25.05 0.22 4.19
N ALA A 6 24.53 -0.93 4.65
CA ALA A 6 23.65 -1.78 3.84
C ALA A 6 22.29 -1.12 3.57
N GLU A 7 21.66 -0.50 4.58
CA GLU A 7 20.39 0.23 4.41
C GLU A 7 20.53 1.37 3.38
N GLN A 8 21.61 2.16 3.46
CA GLN A 8 21.87 3.20 2.45
C GLN A 8 22.15 2.61 1.07
N GLN A 9 22.93 1.53 0.98
CA GLN A 9 23.20 0.85 -0.29
C GLN A 9 21.91 0.35 -0.95
N ASN A 10 21.01 -0.29 -0.18
CA ASN A 10 19.73 -0.76 -0.67
C ASN A 10 18.84 0.40 -1.14
N LYS A 11 18.79 1.50 -0.37
CA LYS A 11 18.08 2.72 -0.80
C LYS A 11 18.67 3.33 -2.07
N HIS A 12 19.98 3.32 -2.26
CA HIS A 12 20.61 3.78 -3.51
C HIS A 12 20.25 2.90 -4.70
N GLN A 13 20.12 1.57 -4.52
CA GLN A 13 19.62 0.67 -5.57
C GLN A 13 18.18 0.99 -5.96
N ILE A 14 17.31 1.17 -4.95
CA ILE A 14 15.92 1.58 -5.19
C ILE A 14 15.85 2.97 -5.81
N GLU A 15 16.73 3.91 -5.44
CA GLU A 15 16.74 5.23 -6.06
C GLU A 15 17.15 5.18 -7.54
N ARG A 16 18.11 4.32 -7.92
CA ARG A 16 18.41 4.05 -9.35
C ARG A 16 17.14 3.60 -10.09
N PHE A 17 16.37 2.70 -9.47
CA PHE A 17 15.11 2.20 -10.04
C PHE A 17 14.02 3.28 -10.10
N ASN A 18 13.87 4.07 -9.03
CA ASN A 18 12.96 5.22 -8.97
C ASN A 18 13.25 6.22 -10.09
N GLN A 19 14.52 6.54 -10.34
CA GLN A 19 14.92 7.47 -11.39
C GLN A 19 14.61 6.95 -12.80
N ALA A 20 14.77 5.64 -13.03
CA ALA A 20 14.37 5.01 -14.29
C ALA A 20 12.84 5.04 -14.50
N LEU A 21 12.05 4.94 -13.42
CA LEU A 21 10.59 5.02 -13.45
C LEU A 21 10.05 6.47 -13.49
N TYR A 22 10.79 7.45 -12.95
CA TYR A 22 10.38 8.86 -12.94
C TYR A 22 10.21 9.41 -14.35
N ASN A 23 11.21 9.22 -15.22
CA ASN A 23 11.11 9.57 -16.65
C ASN A 23 10.70 8.39 -17.55
N TYR A 24 10.16 7.33 -16.94
CA TYR A 24 9.94 6.00 -17.52
C TYR A 24 10.80 5.67 -18.76
N ASP A 25 11.96 5.08 -18.51
CA ASP A 25 12.86 4.57 -19.54
C ASP A 25 12.73 3.04 -19.61
N SER A 26 11.97 2.53 -20.59
CA SER A 26 11.63 1.10 -20.71
C SER A 26 12.87 0.20 -20.71
N GLU A 27 13.93 0.58 -21.41
CA GLU A 27 15.16 -0.22 -21.52
C GLU A 27 15.91 -0.24 -20.18
N LYS A 28 16.01 0.93 -19.52
CA LYS A 28 16.64 1.00 -18.18
C LYS A 28 15.81 0.28 -17.12
N VAL A 29 14.49 0.41 -17.13
CA VAL A 29 13.60 -0.30 -16.19
C VAL A 29 13.80 -1.80 -16.33
N ARG A 30 13.74 -2.32 -17.56
CA ARG A 30 13.97 -3.75 -17.82
C ARG A 30 15.37 -4.21 -17.39
N SER A 31 16.41 -3.46 -17.76
CA SER A 31 17.79 -3.78 -17.38
C SER A 31 17.99 -3.74 -15.86
N LEU A 32 17.38 -2.78 -15.16
CA LEU A 32 17.49 -2.67 -13.70
C LEU A 32 16.75 -3.80 -13.01
N ILE A 33 15.59 -4.23 -13.52
CA ILE A 33 14.91 -5.42 -12.99
C ILE A 33 15.83 -6.64 -13.02
N ASP A 34 16.56 -6.85 -14.12
CA ASP A 34 17.52 -7.96 -14.24
C ASP A 34 18.76 -7.80 -13.34
N ASP A 35 19.21 -6.56 -13.09
CA ASP A 35 20.37 -6.24 -12.24
C ASP A 35 20.05 -6.40 -10.73
N ILE A 36 18.93 -5.80 -10.28
CA ILE A 36 18.63 -5.62 -8.86
C ILE A 36 17.77 -6.74 -8.28
N PHE A 37 16.91 -7.39 -9.06
CA PHE A 37 16.11 -8.52 -8.56
C PHE A 37 16.86 -9.84 -8.74
N ALA A 38 16.88 -10.65 -7.68
CA ALA A 38 17.34 -12.03 -7.76
C ALA A 38 16.48 -12.83 -8.76
N GLU A 39 17.07 -13.85 -9.40
CA GLU A 39 16.32 -14.73 -10.32
C GLU A 39 15.18 -15.46 -9.62
N SER A 40 15.36 -15.79 -8.33
CA SER A 40 14.37 -16.43 -7.47
C SER A 40 13.43 -15.44 -6.77
N ALA A 41 13.43 -14.16 -7.14
CA ALA A 41 12.65 -13.16 -6.43
C ALA A 41 11.14 -13.45 -6.51
N VAL A 42 10.46 -13.40 -5.36
CA VAL A 42 9.01 -13.53 -5.27
C VAL A 42 8.39 -12.15 -5.43
N ILE A 43 7.58 -11.94 -6.46
CA ILE A 43 7.01 -10.63 -6.78
C ILE A 43 5.50 -10.71 -6.68
N GLN A 44 4.94 -10.01 -5.71
CA GLN A 44 3.51 -10.02 -5.36
C GLN A 44 2.93 -8.63 -5.61
N LEU A 45 1.96 -8.56 -6.53
CA LEU A 45 1.21 -7.36 -6.85
C LEU A 45 -0.25 -7.51 -6.38
N SER A 46 -0.94 -6.38 -6.23
CA SER A 46 -2.38 -6.35 -5.92
C SER A 46 -3.20 -7.13 -6.96
N TYR A 47 -4.34 -7.68 -6.54
CA TYR A 47 -5.31 -8.26 -7.47
C TYR A 47 -5.72 -7.21 -8.53
N PRO A 48 -5.77 -7.56 -9.84
CA PRO A 48 -5.73 -8.90 -10.42
C PRO A 48 -4.35 -9.40 -10.89
N LEU A 49 -3.28 -8.62 -10.69
CA LEU A 49 -1.95 -8.95 -11.19
C LEU A 49 -1.32 -10.12 -10.40
N GLU A 50 -1.59 -10.18 -9.09
CA GLU A 50 -1.22 -11.30 -8.21
C GLU A 50 0.31 -11.59 -8.18
N THR A 51 0.69 -12.80 -7.78
CA THR A 51 2.10 -13.25 -7.75
C THR A 51 2.59 -13.54 -9.16
N LEU A 52 3.60 -12.79 -9.58
CA LEU A 52 4.21 -12.93 -10.90
C LEU A 52 5.14 -14.13 -10.96
N LYS A 53 5.26 -14.72 -12.16
CA LYS A 53 6.03 -15.95 -12.38
C LYS A 53 7.53 -15.79 -12.14
N ASN A 54 8.09 -14.61 -12.41
CA ASN A 54 9.52 -14.30 -12.29
C ASN A 54 9.76 -12.79 -12.41
N ARG A 55 11.01 -12.35 -12.23
CA ARG A 55 11.38 -10.92 -12.37
C ARG A 55 11.06 -10.31 -13.74
N GLY A 56 11.19 -11.07 -14.84
CA GLY A 56 10.86 -10.58 -16.17
C GLY A 56 9.37 -10.28 -16.35
N ALA A 57 8.50 -11.02 -15.67
CA ALA A 57 7.06 -10.78 -15.67
C ALA A 57 6.68 -9.43 -15.04
N LEU A 58 7.47 -8.88 -14.11
CA LEU A 58 7.23 -7.53 -13.56
C LEU A 58 7.24 -6.46 -14.66
N PHE A 59 8.15 -6.59 -15.62
CA PHE A 59 8.19 -5.71 -16.77
C PHE A 59 7.01 -5.96 -17.72
N ILE A 60 6.80 -7.22 -18.14
CA ILE A 60 5.86 -7.58 -19.22
C ILE A 60 4.39 -7.49 -18.78
N GLU A 61 4.08 -7.86 -17.54
CA GLU A 61 2.70 -7.94 -17.04
C GLU A 61 2.32 -6.71 -16.19
N GLY A 62 3.31 -6.06 -15.57
CA GLY A 62 3.09 -4.86 -14.75
C GLY A 62 3.33 -3.57 -15.53
N PHE A 63 4.61 -3.25 -15.79
CA PHE A 63 5.01 -1.93 -16.28
C PHE A 63 4.68 -1.66 -17.75
N GLU A 64 4.91 -2.63 -18.64
CA GLU A 64 4.69 -2.46 -20.08
C GLU A 64 3.22 -2.15 -20.43
N PRO A 65 2.21 -2.88 -19.90
CA PRO A 65 0.80 -2.54 -20.14
C PRO A 65 0.43 -1.17 -19.56
N LEU A 66 0.96 -0.82 -18.38
CA LEU A 66 0.73 0.49 -17.76
C LEU A 66 1.31 1.62 -18.62
N LYS A 67 2.50 1.43 -19.18
CA LYS A 67 3.14 2.40 -20.11
C LYS A 67 2.40 2.53 -21.44
N GLN A 68 1.84 1.44 -21.94
CA GLN A 68 0.99 1.49 -23.15
C GLN A 68 -0.27 2.33 -22.89
N ALA A 69 -0.88 2.14 -21.72
CA ALA A 69 -2.04 2.91 -21.27
C ALA A 69 -1.76 4.38 -20.99
N ILE A 70 -0.57 4.68 -20.48
CA ILE A 70 -0.12 6.02 -20.09
C ILE A 70 1.19 6.33 -20.85
N PRO A 71 1.14 6.86 -22.09
CA PRO A 71 2.33 7.01 -22.94
C PRO A 71 3.41 7.95 -22.39
N ASP A 72 3.10 8.81 -21.44
CA ASP A 72 3.98 9.72 -20.72
C ASP A 72 4.08 9.32 -19.23
N LEU A 73 4.00 8.02 -18.94
CA LEU A 73 4.07 7.47 -17.58
C LEU A 73 5.26 8.04 -16.78
N GLU A 74 4.96 8.51 -15.59
CA GLU A 74 5.91 9.05 -14.62
C GLU A 74 5.60 8.44 -13.25
N ARG A 75 6.62 7.99 -12.52
CA ARG A 75 6.50 7.58 -11.11
C ARG A 75 7.05 8.66 -10.19
N ARG A 76 6.19 9.21 -9.33
CA ARG A 76 6.56 10.19 -8.30
C ARG A 76 6.56 9.55 -6.91
N THR A 77 7.75 9.46 -6.32
CA THR A 77 7.96 8.85 -5.01
C THR A 77 8.20 9.93 -3.97
N PHE A 78 7.43 9.90 -2.88
CA PHE A 78 7.56 10.88 -1.79
C PHE A 78 8.05 10.29 -0.47
N ILE A 79 7.95 8.97 -0.28
CA ILE A 79 8.61 8.25 0.82
C ILE A 79 9.55 7.21 0.22
N VAL A 80 10.81 7.23 0.68
CA VAL A 80 11.79 6.16 0.50
C VAL A 80 12.48 5.98 1.83
N MET A 81 12.28 4.83 2.47
CA MET A 81 12.88 4.51 3.76
C MET A 81 13.35 3.06 3.80
N ALA A 82 14.36 2.77 4.60
CA ALA A 82 14.85 1.43 4.80
C ALA A 82 14.94 1.07 6.27
N GLY A 83 14.88 -0.22 6.54
CA GLY A 83 15.13 -0.70 7.87
C GLY A 83 15.05 -2.21 7.91
N ASN A 84 15.45 -2.74 9.04
CA ASN A 84 15.36 -4.16 9.30
C ASN A 84 14.15 -4.43 10.19
N SER A 85 13.36 -5.43 9.82
CA SER A 85 12.12 -5.74 10.53
C SER A 85 12.34 -6.27 11.95
N GLY A 86 13.57 -6.73 12.26
CA GLY A 86 13.93 -7.32 13.55
C GLY A 86 12.93 -8.40 13.99
N SER A 87 12.83 -8.66 15.28
CA SER A 87 11.78 -9.55 15.81
C SER A 87 10.42 -8.86 16.00
N SER A 88 10.18 -7.71 15.35
CA SER A 88 9.25 -6.71 15.89
C SER A 88 7.76 -6.92 15.60
N MET A 89 7.39 -7.95 14.86
CA MET A 89 6.01 -8.47 14.77
C MET A 89 5.99 -9.98 14.44
N ALA A 90 6.91 -10.44 13.59
CA ALA A 90 7.01 -11.85 13.22
C ALA A 90 7.63 -12.68 14.35
N GLY A 91 6.83 -13.57 14.98
CA GLY A 91 7.30 -14.62 15.87
C GLY A 91 7.99 -15.80 15.16
N ASN A 92 8.46 -15.61 13.91
CA ASN A 92 9.09 -16.65 13.10
C ASN A 92 10.61 -16.44 12.98
N ASP A 93 11.30 -17.51 12.57
CA ASP A 93 12.76 -17.54 12.39
C ASP A 93 13.28 -16.61 11.26
N ASN A 94 12.38 -16.04 10.45
CA ASN A 94 12.66 -15.12 9.33
C ASN A 94 12.38 -13.65 9.66
N SER A 95 12.26 -13.30 10.94
CA SER A 95 11.88 -11.95 11.36
C SER A 95 12.97 -10.91 11.08
N ASN A 96 14.25 -11.27 11.06
CA ASN A 96 15.37 -10.35 10.83
C ASN A 96 15.68 -10.16 9.32
N THR A 97 14.83 -9.41 8.61
CA THR A 97 15.00 -9.15 7.16
C THR A 97 15.16 -7.67 6.86
N ASP A 98 15.95 -7.34 5.84
CA ASP A 98 16.20 -5.96 5.42
C ASP A 98 15.21 -5.56 4.34
N TRP A 99 14.57 -4.40 4.51
CA TRP A 99 13.54 -3.89 3.62
C TRP A 99 13.81 -2.46 3.17
N VAL A 100 13.33 -2.13 1.98
CA VAL A 100 13.14 -0.75 1.52
C VAL A 100 11.66 -0.58 1.19
N GLY A 101 11.02 0.42 1.78
CA GLY A 101 9.63 0.79 1.50
C GLY A 101 9.57 2.08 0.68
N CYS A 102 8.71 2.10 -0.33
CA CYS A 102 8.39 3.26 -1.15
C CYS A 102 6.90 3.56 -1.14
N ALA A 103 6.55 4.84 -1.00
CA ALA A 103 5.20 5.34 -1.25
C ALA A 103 5.22 6.52 -2.23
N GLY A 104 4.19 6.56 -3.08
CA GLY A 104 4.11 7.55 -4.13
C GLY A 104 2.88 7.36 -5.00
N TYR A 105 2.96 7.84 -6.23
CA TYR A 105 1.97 7.61 -7.26
C TYR A 105 2.59 7.54 -8.66
N TYR A 106 1.97 6.78 -9.55
CA TYR A 106 2.16 6.87 -10.99
C TYR A 106 1.25 7.95 -11.55
N THR A 107 1.68 8.66 -12.59
CA THR A 107 0.89 9.69 -13.28
C THR A 107 1.26 9.79 -14.75
N GLY A 108 0.44 10.51 -15.51
CA GLY A 108 0.57 10.78 -16.94
C GLY A 108 -0.82 10.94 -17.54
N THR A 109 -0.90 10.96 -18.86
CA THR A 109 -2.12 11.06 -19.66
C THR A 109 -2.66 9.67 -19.97
N PHE A 110 -3.88 9.36 -19.51
CA PHE A 110 -4.47 8.03 -19.67
C PHE A 110 -5.14 7.87 -21.05
N MET A 111 -4.40 7.30 -22.00
CA MET A 111 -4.72 7.30 -23.43
C MET A 111 -5.28 5.96 -23.94
N GLU A 112 -4.82 4.83 -23.40
CA GLU A 112 -5.29 3.50 -23.79
C GLU A 112 -5.87 2.74 -22.60
N SER A 113 -6.71 1.74 -22.86
CA SER A 113 -7.34 0.93 -21.82
C SER A 113 -6.31 0.12 -21.02
N TRP A 114 -6.46 0.05 -19.70
CA TRP A 114 -5.62 -0.76 -18.81
C TRP A 114 -6.46 -1.56 -17.84
N LEU A 115 -6.29 -2.89 -17.78
CA LEU A 115 -7.17 -3.79 -17.00
C LEU A 115 -8.66 -3.59 -17.34
N ASP A 116 -8.93 -3.35 -18.62
CA ASP A 116 -10.22 -2.91 -19.16
C ASP A 116 -10.70 -1.55 -18.64
N ILE A 117 -9.98 -0.81 -17.80
CA ILE A 117 -10.41 0.53 -17.37
C ILE A 117 -10.37 1.44 -18.61
N PRO A 118 -11.48 2.10 -18.98
CA PRO A 118 -11.54 2.87 -20.20
C PRO A 118 -10.76 4.18 -20.08
N PRO A 119 -9.98 4.56 -21.11
CA PRO A 119 -9.16 5.77 -21.05
C PRO A 119 -10.01 7.03 -20.96
N THR A 120 -9.40 8.10 -20.45
CA THR A 120 -10.04 9.40 -20.26
C THR A 120 -9.48 10.49 -21.17
N GLY A 121 -8.26 10.33 -21.68
CA GLY A 121 -7.51 11.40 -22.34
C GLY A 121 -7.08 12.53 -21.39
N HIS A 122 -7.27 12.37 -20.07
CA HIS A 122 -6.88 13.33 -19.05
C HIS A 122 -5.69 12.81 -18.25
N GLN A 123 -5.10 13.69 -17.42
CA GLN A 123 -4.17 13.25 -16.40
C GLN A 123 -4.83 12.24 -15.46
N VAL A 124 -4.09 11.19 -15.12
CA VAL A 124 -4.47 10.19 -14.11
C VAL A 124 -3.42 10.12 -13.00
N THR A 125 -3.83 9.71 -11.82
CA THR A 125 -2.94 9.28 -10.73
C THR A 125 -3.26 7.86 -10.27
N MET A 126 -2.25 7.11 -9.87
CA MET A 126 -2.43 5.81 -9.20
C MET A 126 -1.42 5.71 -8.07
N ARG A 127 -1.91 5.78 -6.83
CA ARG A 127 -1.07 5.58 -5.65
C ARG A 127 -0.48 4.18 -5.63
N PHE A 128 0.73 4.08 -5.10
CA PHE A 128 1.37 2.80 -4.83
C PHE A 128 2.03 2.81 -3.46
N HIS A 129 2.06 1.64 -2.83
CA HIS A 129 3.01 1.27 -1.79
C HIS A 129 3.76 0.03 -2.29
N GLU A 130 5.09 0.08 -2.25
CA GLU A 130 5.97 -0.96 -2.77
C GLU A 130 7.06 -1.24 -1.73
N PHE A 131 7.17 -2.48 -1.29
CA PHE A 131 8.14 -2.95 -0.31
C PHE A 131 9.04 -3.99 -0.95
N TYR A 132 10.35 -3.82 -0.77
CA TYR A 132 11.37 -4.66 -1.36
C TYR A 132 12.23 -5.29 -0.26
N ARG A 133 12.23 -6.61 -0.16
CA ARG A 133 13.12 -7.34 0.76
C ARG A 133 14.45 -7.58 0.08
N PHE A 134 15.53 -7.27 0.78
CA PHE A 134 16.90 -7.39 0.29
C PHE A 134 17.64 -8.54 0.97
N GLU A 135 18.41 -9.27 0.17
CA GLU A 135 19.46 -10.18 0.63
C GLU A 135 20.69 -10.00 -0.26
N ASN A 136 21.87 -9.86 0.35
CA ASN A 136 23.14 -9.71 -0.38
C ASN A 136 23.13 -8.61 -1.46
N GLY A 137 22.43 -7.50 -1.19
CA GLY A 137 22.33 -6.35 -2.10
C GLY A 137 21.38 -6.54 -3.29
N ARG A 138 20.60 -7.63 -3.34
CA ARG A 138 19.56 -7.88 -4.35
C ARG A 138 18.18 -8.01 -3.73
N ILE A 139 17.17 -7.64 -4.49
CA ILE A 139 15.76 -7.81 -4.13
C ILE A 139 15.39 -9.28 -4.30
N VAL A 140 15.00 -9.93 -3.21
CA VAL A 140 14.53 -11.31 -3.19
C VAL A 140 13.01 -11.42 -3.02
N GLU A 141 12.36 -10.32 -2.66
CA GLU A 141 10.90 -10.26 -2.57
C GLU A 141 10.40 -8.83 -2.83
N MET A 142 9.25 -8.73 -3.48
CA MET A 142 8.50 -7.49 -3.63
C MET A 142 7.05 -7.71 -3.21
N GLN A 143 6.54 -6.88 -2.32
CA GLN A 143 5.13 -6.78 -1.96
C GLN A 143 4.64 -5.40 -2.40
N ALA A 144 3.64 -5.33 -3.27
CA ALA A 144 3.17 -4.07 -3.81
C ALA A 144 1.66 -3.98 -3.96
N LEU A 145 1.11 -2.85 -3.51
CA LEU A 145 -0.26 -2.47 -3.77
C LEU A 145 -0.27 -1.26 -4.69
N TRP A 146 -0.89 -1.43 -5.85
CA TRP A 146 -1.25 -0.34 -6.74
C TRP A 146 -2.74 -0.06 -6.54
N ASP A 147 -3.11 1.18 -6.27
CA ASP A 147 -4.50 1.56 -6.03
C ASP A 147 -5.28 1.66 -7.34
N ILE A 148 -5.42 0.52 -8.03
CA ILE A 148 -6.19 0.37 -9.28
C ILE A 148 -7.60 0.98 -9.16
N PRO A 149 -8.33 0.86 -8.03
CA PRO A 149 -9.59 1.56 -7.84
C PRO A 149 -9.52 3.08 -8.04
N GLU A 150 -8.40 3.74 -7.76
CA GLU A 150 -8.21 5.18 -8.02
C GLU A 150 -8.35 5.51 -9.52
N VAL A 151 -7.80 4.64 -10.37
CA VAL A 151 -7.88 4.76 -11.83
C VAL A 151 -9.33 4.54 -12.28
N MET A 152 -10.03 3.54 -11.72
CA MET A 152 -11.46 3.31 -12.00
C MET A 152 -12.32 4.53 -11.64
N HIS A 153 -12.05 5.16 -10.49
CA HIS A 153 -12.77 6.34 -10.02
C HIS A 153 -12.54 7.54 -10.96
N GLN A 154 -11.29 7.82 -11.33
CA GLN A 154 -10.95 8.90 -12.26
C GLN A 154 -11.48 8.67 -13.68
N ALA A 155 -11.59 7.40 -14.10
CA ALA A 155 -12.16 7.02 -15.38
C ALA A 155 -13.68 7.18 -15.48
N GLY A 156 -14.36 7.52 -14.36
CA GLY A 156 -15.82 7.46 -14.28
C GLY A 156 -16.35 6.03 -14.46
N ALA A 157 -15.52 5.03 -14.16
CA ALA A 157 -15.78 3.62 -14.35
C ALA A 157 -15.83 2.89 -13.00
N TRP A 158 -16.47 3.49 -11.99
CA TRP A 158 -16.50 3.00 -10.61
C TRP A 158 -17.54 1.88 -10.39
N PRO A 159 -17.13 0.62 -10.13
CA PRO A 159 -18.03 -0.53 -10.00
C PRO A 159 -18.46 -0.85 -8.56
N MET A 160 -17.82 -0.24 -7.56
CA MET A 160 -18.03 -0.51 -6.13
C MET A 160 -18.97 0.51 -5.48
N VAL A 161 -19.20 0.40 -4.17
CA VAL A 161 -20.00 1.39 -3.44
C VAL A 161 -19.25 2.71 -3.24
N LYS A 162 -19.99 3.75 -2.84
CA LYS A 162 -19.43 5.05 -2.51
C LYS A 162 -18.56 4.96 -1.26
N SER A 163 -17.37 5.55 -1.32
CA SER A 163 -16.47 5.71 -0.18
C SER A 163 -17.08 6.57 0.93
N LEU A 164 -16.81 6.20 2.17
CA LEU A 164 -17.22 6.98 3.35
C LEU A 164 -16.26 8.13 3.64
N GLY A 165 -14.96 7.89 3.47
CA GLY A 165 -13.92 8.92 3.54
C GLY A 165 -13.84 9.76 2.27
N ARG A 166 -12.94 10.74 2.27
CA ARG A 166 -12.76 11.65 1.14
C ARG A 166 -11.87 11.04 0.07
N GLU A 167 -12.43 10.78 -1.10
CA GLU A 167 -11.64 10.49 -2.30
C GLU A 167 -10.84 11.71 -2.76
N GLY A 168 -9.68 11.49 -3.38
CA GLY A 168 -8.85 12.54 -3.97
C GLY A 168 -7.36 12.27 -3.85
N ILE A 169 -6.57 13.23 -4.34
CA ILE A 169 -5.11 13.14 -4.33
C ILE A 169 -4.62 13.08 -2.89
N THR A 170 -3.91 11.99 -2.55
CA THR A 170 -3.20 11.88 -1.28
C THR A 170 -1.95 12.73 -1.31
N SER A 171 -1.73 13.49 -0.24
CA SER A 171 -0.56 14.37 -0.13
C SER A 171 0.70 13.57 0.19
N ALA A 172 1.84 14.04 -0.32
CA ALA A 172 3.16 13.72 0.23
C ALA A 172 3.24 14.13 1.71
N PRO A 173 4.22 13.64 2.49
CA PRO A 173 4.45 14.10 3.85
C PRO A 173 4.46 15.62 3.94
N ALA A 174 3.77 16.18 4.94
CA ALA A 174 3.59 17.63 5.07
C ALA A 174 4.94 18.39 5.17
N THR A 175 5.99 17.70 5.60
CA THR A 175 7.37 18.17 5.74
C THR A 175 8.19 18.06 4.45
N LEU A 176 7.69 17.36 3.42
CA LEU A 176 8.38 17.07 2.16
C LEU A 176 9.74 16.36 2.33
N ASP A 177 9.94 15.66 3.45
CA ASP A 177 11.22 15.06 3.83
C ASP A 177 11.22 13.52 3.79
N GLY A 178 10.17 12.91 3.22
CA GLY A 178 10.00 11.45 3.21
C GLY A 178 10.98 10.66 2.34
N ASN A 179 11.70 11.30 1.41
CA ASN A 179 12.83 10.65 0.74
C ASN A 179 14.06 10.67 1.66
N LEU A 180 14.40 9.51 2.23
CA LEU A 180 15.49 9.35 3.19
C LEU A 180 16.79 8.81 2.57
N VAL A 181 16.91 8.76 1.24
CA VAL A 181 18.15 8.37 0.55
C VAL A 181 19.29 9.32 0.97
N GLY A 182 20.41 8.76 1.44
CA GLY A 182 21.57 9.54 1.88
C GLY A 182 21.39 10.28 3.22
N LYS A 183 20.26 10.10 3.91
CA LYS A 183 20.03 10.63 5.27
C LYS A 183 20.37 9.56 6.29
N ASP A 184 21.08 9.95 7.35
CA ASP A 184 21.40 9.05 8.46
C ASP A 184 20.77 9.55 9.76
N TYR A 185 20.13 8.63 10.49
CA TYR A 185 19.51 8.90 11.78
C TYR A 185 20.16 8.07 12.90
N PRO A 186 20.28 8.59 14.14
CA PRO A 186 20.67 7.76 15.29
C PRO A 186 19.72 6.57 15.45
N VAL A 187 20.25 5.41 15.87
CA VAL A 187 19.44 4.18 16.03
C VAL A 187 18.29 4.40 17.03
N GLU A 188 18.56 5.11 18.12
CA GLU A 188 17.56 5.47 19.14
C GLU A 188 16.45 6.37 18.60
N HIS A 189 16.68 7.13 17.51
CA HIS A 189 15.63 7.92 16.88
C HIS A 189 14.63 6.99 16.19
N SER A 190 15.10 6.15 15.27
CA SER A 190 14.26 5.19 14.57
C SER A 190 13.52 4.26 15.54
N GLN A 191 14.19 3.81 16.60
CA GLN A 191 13.59 2.94 17.63
C GLN A 191 12.43 3.63 18.38
N ARG A 192 12.54 4.94 18.68
CA ARG A 192 11.44 5.67 19.32
C ARG A 192 10.20 5.74 18.42
N SER A 193 10.40 6.02 17.13
CA SER A 193 9.30 6.03 16.16
C SER A 193 8.68 4.65 16.00
N GLN A 194 9.50 3.60 15.87
CA GLN A 194 9.04 2.22 15.79
C GLN A 194 8.23 1.81 17.02
N GLN A 195 8.72 2.12 18.22
CA GLN A 195 8.05 1.77 19.47
C GLN A 195 6.70 2.49 19.61
N LEU A 196 6.63 3.77 19.22
CA LEU A 196 5.39 4.53 19.24
C LEU A 196 4.30 3.86 18.38
N VAL A 197 4.65 3.44 17.15
CA VAL A 197 3.71 2.78 16.25
C VAL A 197 3.38 1.37 16.73
N LEU A 198 4.34 0.62 17.24
CA LEU A 198 4.10 -0.72 17.82
C LEU A 198 3.14 -0.66 19.01
N ASP A 199 3.36 0.25 19.95
CA ASP A 199 2.47 0.47 21.11
C ASP A 199 1.06 0.87 20.66
N MET A 200 0.96 1.68 19.61
CA MET A 200 -0.32 2.08 19.01
C MET A 200 -1.05 0.88 18.39
N LEU A 201 -0.36 0.06 17.58
CA LEU A 201 -0.93 -1.15 16.96
C LEU A 201 -1.42 -2.15 18.02
N ASN A 202 -0.62 -2.38 19.07
CA ASN A 202 -1.00 -3.21 20.20
C ASN A 202 -2.26 -2.68 20.89
N SER A 203 -2.34 -1.36 21.12
CA SER A 203 -3.52 -0.73 21.71
C SER A 203 -4.77 -0.84 20.82
N LEU A 204 -4.63 -0.78 19.49
CA LEU A 204 -5.74 -1.02 18.56
C LEU A 204 -6.29 -2.46 18.66
N GLY A 205 -5.45 -3.43 19.02
CA GLY A 205 -5.85 -4.83 19.26
C GLY A 205 -6.74 -5.02 20.50
N GLU A 206 -6.63 -4.14 21.50
CA GLU A 206 -7.40 -4.20 22.75
C GLU A 206 -8.90 -3.84 22.58
N SER A 207 -9.32 -3.42 21.37
CA SER A 207 -10.72 -3.00 21.14
C SER A 207 -11.73 -4.14 21.34
N SER A 208 -11.30 -5.39 21.19
CA SER A 208 -12.15 -6.57 21.37
C SER A 208 -12.56 -6.82 22.82
N THR A 209 -11.78 -6.34 23.80
CA THR A 209 -12.02 -6.56 25.23
C THR A 209 -12.51 -5.31 25.95
N GLY A 210 -12.00 -4.12 25.60
CA GLY A 210 -12.31 -2.86 26.29
C GLY A 210 -12.91 -1.77 25.41
N GLY A 211 -13.32 -2.12 24.18
CA GLY A 211 -13.99 -1.21 23.26
C GLY A 211 -13.12 0.00 22.87
N VAL A 212 -13.78 1.14 22.67
CA VAL A 212 -13.15 2.35 22.14
C VAL A 212 -12.08 2.94 23.05
N SER A 213 -12.38 3.01 24.35
CA SER A 213 -11.46 3.59 25.34
C SER A 213 -10.17 2.80 25.49
N ALA A 214 -10.19 1.49 25.24
CA ALA A 214 -9.00 0.65 25.31
C ALA A 214 -7.96 0.97 24.23
N MET A 215 -8.40 1.51 23.09
CA MET A 215 -7.49 1.88 22.00
C MET A 215 -6.62 3.11 22.29
N LYS A 216 -6.96 3.91 23.31
CA LYS A 216 -6.19 5.08 23.77
C LYS A 216 -5.68 5.95 22.61
N LEU A 217 -6.53 6.22 21.62
CA LEU A 217 -6.11 6.85 20.36
C LEU A 217 -5.42 8.19 20.60
N GLU A 218 -5.90 8.98 21.56
CA GLU A 218 -5.36 10.27 21.97
C GLU A 218 -3.96 10.20 22.58
N LYS A 219 -3.52 9.02 23.05
CA LYS A 219 -2.16 8.80 23.55
C LYS A 219 -1.14 8.76 22.40
N TYR A 220 -1.53 8.25 21.24
CA TYR A 220 -0.61 7.92 20.15
C TYR A 220 -0.78 8.83 18.95
N TRP A 221 -1.99 9.30 18.67
CA TRP A 221 -2.31 10.06 17.47
C TRP A 221 -2.37 11.55 17.77
N HIS A 222 -1.74 12.34 16.90
CA HIS A 222 -1.88 13.78 16.95
C HIS A 222 -3.36 14.17 16.72
N PRO A 223 -3.96 15.12 17.47
CA PRO A 223 -5.37 15.52 17.27
C PRO A 223 -5.62 16.07 15.86
N ARG A 224 -4.53 16.54 15.22
CA ARG A 224 -4.48 16.98 13.83
C ARG A 224 -3.90 15.95 12.85
N CYS A 225 -4.00 14.65 13.15
CA CYS A 225 -3.51 13.63 12.23
C CYS A 225 -4.30 13.56 10.92
N SER A 226 -3.67 13.03 9.88
CA SER A 226 -4.30 12.63 8.62
C SER A 226 -4.11 11.13 8.42
N TRP A 227 -5.18 10.45 8.00
CA TRP A 227 -5.14 9.05 7.59
C TRP A 227 -5.55 8.97 6.13
N TYR A 228 -4.67 8.48 5.27
CA TYR A 228 -4.85 8.43 3.83
C TYR A 228 -5.07 6.98 3.39
N GLY A 229 -6.34 6.56 3.32
CA GLY A 229 -6.71 5.22 2.89
C GLY A 229 -6.77 5.04 1.36
N PRO A 230 -6.91 3.79 0.89
CA PRO A 230 -7.07 3.48 -0.54
C PRO A 230 -8.39 4.04 -1.08
N SER A 231 -8.49 4.17 -2.40
CA SER A 231 -9.75 4.53 -3.06
C SER A 231 -10.78 3.45 -2.77
N GLY A 232 -12.01 3.84 -2.46
CA GLY A 232 -13.06 2.96 -1.94
C GLY A 232 -13.24 3.06 -0.43
N ILE A 233 -12.21 3.48 0.31
CA ILE A 233 -12.32 3.87 1.72
C ILE A 233 -12.20 5.40 1.84
N GLY A 234 -11.16 5.98 1.24
CA GLY A 234 -10.90 7.42 1.22
C GLY A 234 -10.13 7.96 2.45
N ALA A 235 -9.72 9.22 2.38
CA ALA A 235 -8.95 9.89 3.43
C ALA A 235 -9.82 10.42 4.58
N CYS A 236 -9.22 10.47 5.77
CA CYS A 236 -9.83 10.90 7.02
C CYS A 236 -8.96 11.93 7.74
N ARG A 237 -9.58 12.81 8.54
CA ARG A 237 -8.88 13.88 9.25
C ARG A 237 -9.20 13.90 10.73
N GLY A 238 -8.15 13.86 11.55
CA GLY A 238 -8.23 13.77 13.01
C GLY A 238 -8.80 12.44 13.48
N ILE A 239 -8.72 12.20 14.79
CA ILE A 239 -9.21 10.97 15.42
C ILE A 239 -10.71 10.77 15.12
N ALA A 240 -11.53 11.82 15.26
CA ALA A 240 -12.96 11.73 14.99
C ALA A 240 -13.27 11.35 13.52
N GLY A 241 -12.54 11.90 12.55
CA GLY A 241 -12.71 11.54 11.14
C GLY A 241 -12.33 10.10 10.87
N PHE A 242 -11.16 9.66 11.36
CA PHE A 242 -10.72 8.27 11.24
C PHE A 242 -11.73 7.28 11.83
N ARG A 243 -12.29 7.62 13.00
CA ARG A 243 -13.28 6.79 13.68
C ARG A 243 -14.55 6.62 12.86
N ASN A 244 -15.16 7.72 12.41
CA ASN A 244 -16.46 7.69 11.74
C ASN A 244 -16.40 7.10 10.32
N TRP A 245 -15.34 7.37 9.58
CA TRP A 245 -15.29 7.06 8.16
C TRP A 245 -14.49 5.80 7.82
N HIS A 246 -13.73 5.25 8.79
CA HIS A 246 -12.98 4.02 8.58
C HIS A 246 -13.16 3.01 9.73
N GLN A 247 -12.72 3.35 10.95
CA GLN A 247 -12.62 2.36 12.02
C GLN A 247 -13.97 1.77 12.47
N ILE A 248 -14.98 2.61 12.71
CA ILE A 248 -16.31 2.15 13.13
C ILE A 248 -16.95 1.30 12.02
N PRO A 249 -17.01 1.74 10.75
CA PRO A 249 -17.48 0.90 9.65
C PRO A 249 -16.76 -0.44 9.55
N PHE A 250 -15.43 -0.44 9.68
CA PHE A 250 -14.63 -1.67 9.63
C PHE A 250 -14.98 -2.64 10.78
N LEU A 251 -15.08 -2.13 12.01
CA LEU A 251 -15.43 -2.93 13.19
C LEU A 251 -16.88 -3.41 13.19
N ASN A 252 -17.81 -2.57 12.73
CA ASN A 252 -19.22 -2.95 12.60
C ASN A 252 -19.41 -4.08 11.60
N ALA A 253 -18.55 -4.19 10.59
CA ALA A 253 -18.61 -5.25 9.59
C ALA A 253 -17.90 -6.54 10.03
N MET A 254 -16.74 -6.38 10.67
CA MET A 254 -15.75 -7.44 10.92
C MET A 254 -15.20 -7.32 12.35
N PRO A 255 -16.03 -7.57 13.39
CA PRO A 255 -15.64 -7.36 14.79
C PRO A 255 -14.58 -8.36 15.27
N ASN A 256 -14.41 -9.49 14.56
CA ASN A 256 -13.53 -10.59 14.92
C ASN A 256 -12.14 -10.51 14.26
N ARG A 257 -11.72 -9.34 13.76
CA ARG A 257 -10.42 -9.18 13.09
C ARG A 257 -9.26 -9.70 13.98
N LYS A 258 -8.31 -10.37 13.34
CA LYS A 258 -7.07 -10.85 13.97
C LYS A 258 -5.90 -10.49 13.09
N THR A 259 -4.81 -10.06 13.71
CA THR A 259 -3.52 -9.91 13.04
C THR A 259 -2.94 -11.28 12.71
N ILE A 260 -2.34 -11.42 11.53
CA ILE A 260 -1.52 -12.56 11.13
C ILE A 260 -0.05 -12.12 11.30
N GLU A 261 0.45 -12.27 12.52
CA GLU A 261 1.73 -11.70 12.95
C GLU A 261 2.92 -12.29 12.17
N GLU A 262 2.84 -13.57 11.83
CA GLU A 262 3.89 -14.31 11.12
C GLU A 262 4.19 -13.78 9.71
N ASN A 263 3.28 -13.00 9.13
CA ASN A 263 3.42 -12.42 7.79
C ASN A 263 3.73 -10.92 7.81
N GLY A 264 3.87 -10.32 9.00
CA GLY A 264 4.04 -8.88 9.18
C GLY A 264 5.48 -8.45 9.43
N TYR A 265 5.90 -7.40 8.73
CA TYR A 265 7.24 -6.81 8.85
C TYR A 265 7.11 -5.32 9.19
N LEU A 266 7.61 -4.91 10.36
CA LEU A 266 7.61 -3.53 10.85
C LEU A 266 9.04 -3.00 10.97
N PHE A 267 9.35 -1.85 10.38
CA PHE A 267 10.68 -1.23 10.48
C PHE A 267 10.56 0.29 10.46
N ALA A 268 11.62 0.99 10.91
CA ALA A 268 11.61 2.44 11.05
C ALA A 268 12.93 3.10 10.63
N GLU A 269 12.81 4.34 10.17
CA GLU A 269 13.94 5.21 9.84
C GLU A 269 13.62 6.67 10.19
N GLY A 270 14.34 7.23 11.17
CA GLY A 270 14.08 8.59 11.65
C GLY A 270 12.66 8.72 12.19
N ASP A 271 11.88 9.64 11.61
CA ASP A 271 10.48 9.89 11.97
C ASP A 271 9.48 9.02 11.21
N TYR A 272 9.94 8.11 10.35
CA TYR A 272 9.07 7.28 9.53
C TYR A 272 9.07 5.83 10.02
N VAL A 273 7.91 5.20 9.96
CA VAL A 273 7.70 3.77 10.25
C VAL A 273 6.95 3.15 9.08
N ALA A 274 7.29 1.93 8.72
CA ALA A 274 6.62 1.21 7.65
C ALA A 274 6.22 -0.19 8.11
N PHE A 275 5.11 -0.67 7.60
CA PHE A 275 4.60 -2.03 7.82
C PHE A 275 4.14 -2.62 6.50
N THR A 276 4.51 -3.88 6.26
CA THR A 276 3.98 -4.67 5.14
C THR A 276 3.57 -6.05 5.63
N ALA A 277 2.44 -6.53 5.13
CA ALA A 277 1.99 -7.89 5.42
C ALA A 277 1.12 -8.47 4.30
N TRP A 278 1.40 -9.72 3.94
CA TRP A 278 0.84 -10.35 2.76
C TRP A 278 0.40 -11.82 2.99
N PRO A 279 -0.82 -12.07 3.51
CA PRO A 279 -1.74 -11.13 4.15
C PRO A 279 -1.39 -10.89 5.63
N GLY A 280 -1.81 -9.74 6.17
CA GLY A 280 -1.55 -9.34 7.57
C GLY A 280 -2.73 -9.45 8.52
N MET A 281 -3.93 -9.73 8.02
CA MET A 281 -5.12 -9.85 8.86
C MET A 281 -6.06 -10.94 8.34
N SER A 282 -6.79 -11.58 9.26
CA SER A 282 -7.92 -12.48 8.99
C SER A 282 -9.18 -12.03 9.74
N MET A 283 -10.35 -12.22 9.14
CA MET A 283 -11.64 -11.76 9.68
C MET A 283 -12.81 -12.42 8.95
N THR A 284 -14.01 -12.24 9.49
CA THR A 284 -15.27 -12.69 8.87
C THR A 284 -16.17 -11.49 8.56
N VAL A 285 -16.69 -11.42 7.33
CA VAL A 285 -17.69 -10.41 6.95
C VAL A 285 -19.07 -10.88 7.43
N SER A 286 -19.43 -10.57 8.68
CA SER A 286 -20.58 -11.18 9.37
C SER A 286 -21.70 -10.23 9.77
N ASN A 287 -21.46 -8.92 9.88
CA ASN A 287 -22.39 -7.98 10.52
C ASN A 287 -22.95 -6.93 9.53
N ASP A 288 -22.68 -5.63 9.65
CA ASP A 288 -23.30 -4.60 8.78
C ASP A 288 -22.73 -4.57 7.34
N GLY A 289 -21.91 -5.56 6.97
CA GLY A 289 -21.17 -5.61 5.71
C GLY A 289 -20.04 -4.58 5.67
N TRP A 290 -19.08 -4.77 4.77
CA TRP A 290 -17.96 -3.85 4.57
C TRP A 290 -17.90 -3.44 3.11
N LEU A 291 -17.76 -2.15 2.81
CA LEU A 291 -17.78 -1.66 1.42
C LEU A 291 -19.04 -2.12 0.65
N GLY A 292 -20.19 -2.26 1.32
CA GLY A 292 -21.42 -2.75 0.70
C GLY A 292 -21.39 -4.24 0.31
N ILE A 293 -20.38 -4.99 0.73
CA ILE A 293 -20.34 -6.45 0.66
C ILE A 293 -21.39 -6.99 1.64
N ALA A 294 -22.27 -7.86 1.13
CA ALA A 294 -23.28 -8.51 1.95
C ALA A 294 -22.63 -9.37 3.06
N PRO A 295 -23.16 -9.36 4.29
CA PRO A 295 -22.60 -10.09 5.42
C PRO A 295 -22.97 -11.58 5.39
N ALA A 296 -22.42 -12.31 4.42
CA ALA A 296 -22.72 -13.73 4.23
C ALA A 296 -21.90 -14.67 5.14
N GLY A 297 -21.13 -14.13 6.09
CA GLY A 297 -20.29 -14.92 6.99
C GLY A 297 -19.01 -15.46 6.35
N GLN A 298 -18.58 -14.86 5.23
CA GLN A 298 -17.37 -15.28 4.52
C GLN A 298 -16.12 -14.86 5.29
N GLU A 299 -15.20 -15.80 5.49
CA GLU A 299 -13.85 -15.50 5.98
C GLU A 299 -12.99 -14.94 4.85
N ILE A 300 -12.27 -13.86 5.15
CA ILE A 300 -11.35 -13.19 4.23
C ILE A 300 -10.04 -12.86 4.94
N THR A 301 -9.01 -12.64 4.12
CA THR A 301 -7.73 -12.08 4.55
C THR A 301 -7.45 -10.74 3.86
N LEU A 302 -6.68 -9.88 4.49
CA LEU A 302 -6.30 -8.57 3.93
C LEU A 302 -4.78 -8.45 3.79
N ARG A 303 -4.36 -8.03 2.59
CA ARG A 303 -3.01 -7.55 2.29
C ARG A 303 -3.00 -6.05 2.59
N SER A 304 -2.07 -5.57 3.43
CA SER A 304 -2.00 -4.17 3.86
C SER A 304 -0.57 -3.68 3.92
N LEU A 305 -0.34 -2.51 3.34
CA LEU A 305 0.94 -1.83 3.28
C LEU A 305 0.76 -0.42 3.82
N ASP A 306 1.55 -0.05 4.82
CA ASP A 306 1.33 1.14 5.63
C ASP A 306 2.65 1.90 5.83
N PHE A 307 2.54 3.24 5.83
CA PHE A 307 3.59 4.14 6.28
C PHE A 307 3.03 5.11 7.31
N TRP A 308 3.81 5.43 8.34
CA TRP A 308 3.50 6.45 9.34
C TRP A 308 4.60 7.50 9.37
N ARG A 309 4.22 8.74 9.70
CA ARG A 309 5.15 9.80 10.12
C ARG A 309 4.85 10.22 11.54
N CYS A 310 5.88 10.20 12.37
CA CYS A 310 5.87 10.64 13.76
C CYS A 310 6.28 12.12 13.84
N GLU A 311 5.71 12.84 14.80
CA GLU A 311 5.96 14.26 15.06
C GLU A 311 5.73 14.49 16.56
N ASP A 312 6.73 15.01 17.27
CA ASP A 312 6.64 15.36 18.69
C ASP A 312 6.07 14.24 19.59
N GLY A 313 6.49 13.00 19.33
CA GLY A 313 6.06 11.82 20.10
C GLY A 313 4.65 11.32 19.78
N LEU A 314 4.02 11.81 18.70
CA LEU A 314 2.70 11.41 18.23
C LEU A 314 2.74 11.04 16.74
N ILE A 315 1.78 10.23 16.30
CA ILE A 315 1.59 9.90 14.88
C ILE A 315 0.83 11.04 14.22
N ARG A 316 1.46 11.66 13.21
CA ARG A 316 0.88 12.81 12.50
C ARG A 316 0.25 12.44 11.18
N GLU A 317 0.82 11.50 10.46
CA GLU A 317 0.32 11.07 9.14
C GLU A 317 0.42 9.56 9.02
N ASN A 318 -0.53 8.96 8.30
CA ASN A 318 -0.53 7.54 7.98
C ASN A 318 -1.05 7.34 6.55
N TRP A 319 -0.24 6.75 5.69
CA TRP A 319 -0.61 6.31 4.34
C TRP A 319 -0.88 4.81 4.39
N VAL A 320 -2.06 4.39 3.95
CA VAL A 320 -2.50 2.99 4.01
C VAL A 320 -3.04 2.57 2.66
N LEU A 321 -2.58 1.43 2.15
CA LEU A 321 -3.21 0.73 1.05
C LEU A 321 -3.61 -0.68 1.50
N VAL A 322 -4.80 -1.09 1.08
CA VAL A 322 -5.37 -2.42 1.29
C VAL A 322 -5.82 -2.95 -0.06
N ASP A 323 -5.58 -4.22 -0.34
CA ASP A 323 -6.05 -4.87 -1.57
C ASP A 323 -7.57 -5.11 -1.54
N ILE A 324 -8.35 -4.04 -1.73
CA ILE A 324 -9.81 -4.11 -1.64
C ILE A 324 -10.39 -4.97 -2.76
N LEU A 325 -9.76 -5.02 -3.94
CA LEU A 325 -10.22 -5.86 -5.04
C LEU A 325 -10.06 -7.35 -4.70
N HIS A 326 -8.95 -7.74 -4.04
CA HIS A 326 -8.78 -9.09 -3.50
C HIS A 326 -9.84 -9.43 -2.43
N ALA A 327 -10.23 -8.46 -1.59
CA ALA A 327 -11.31 -8.68 -0.62
C ALA A 327 -12.66 -8.98 -1.31
N TYR A 328 -13.04 -8.21 -2.33
CA TYR A 328 -14.22 -8.50 -3.15
C TYR A 328 -14.12 -9.85 -3.88
N LYS A 329 -12.93 -10.20 -4.38
CA LYS A 329 -12.70 -11.49 -5.04
C LYS A 329 -12.93 -12.67 -4.10
N GLN A 330 -12.46 -12.59 -2.85
CA GLN A 330 -12.63 -13.65 -1.84
C GLN A 330 -14.11 -13.89 -1.49
N VAL A 331 -14.97 -12.87 -1.61
CA VAL A 331 -16.43 -13.01 -1.42
C VAL A 331 -17.19 -13.29 -2.72
N GLY A 332 -16.49 -13.61 -3.82
CA GLY A 332 -17.08 -14.00 -5.09
C GLY A 332 -17.58 -12.85 -5.97
N VAL A 333 -17.24 -11.60 -5.66
CA VAL A 333 -17.63 -10.43 -6.47
C VAL A 333 -16.53 -10.08 -7.45
N ASP A 334 -16.81 -10.21 -8.74
CA ASP A 334 -15.90 -9.78 -9.82
C ASP A 334 -16.11 -8.29 -10.15
N VAL A 335 -15.31 -7.46 -9.49
CA VAL A 335 -15.34 -6.01 -9.63
C VAL A 335 -14.98 -5.56 -11.05
N LEU A 336 -14.02 -6.22 -11.70
CA LEU A 336 -13.56 -5.89 -13.04
C LEU A 336 -14.61 -6.29 -14.09
N ALA A 337 -15.27 -7.45 -13.94
CA ALA A 337 -16.37 -7.85 -14.79
C ALA A 337 -17.55 -6.89 -14.69
N ARG A 338 -17.90 -6.46 -13.48
CA ARG A 338 -18.96 -5.46 -13.30
C ARG A 338 -18.58 -4.12 -13.93
N MET A 339 -17.32 -3.68 -13.80
CA MET A 339 -16.83 -2.49 -14.49
C MET A 339 -17.00 -2.60 -16.01
N ARG A 340 -16.59 -3.71 -16.61
CA ARG A 340 -16.80 -3.96 -18.04
C ARG A 340 -18.29 -3.90 -18.40
N GLU A 341 -19.15 -4.47 -17.57
CA GLU A 341 -20.58 -4.63 -17.85
C GLU A 341 -21.29 -3.30 -18.11
N PHE A 342 -21.06 -2.27 -17.29
CA PHE A 342 -21.70 -0.96 -17.50
C PHE A 342 -20.91 -0.03 -18.43
N ASN A 343 -19.68 -0.39 -18.82
CA ASN A 343 -18.87 0.36 -19.78
C ASN A 343 -18.91 -0.20 -21.21
N LYS A 344 -19.71 -1.23 -21.52
CA LYS A 344 -19.82 -1.87 -22.86
C LYS A 344 -19.92 -0.87 -24.03
N ALA A 345 -20.66 0.22 -23.84
CA ALA A 345 -20.80 1.27 -24.86
C ALA A 345 -19.48 1.99 -25.19
N ARG A 346 -18.57 2.13 -24.21
CA ARG A 346 -17.25 2.76 -24.39
C ARG A 346 -16.29 1.86 -25.18
N TYR A 347 -16.45 0.54 -25.10
CA TYR A 347 -15.68 -0.42 -25.91
C TYR A 347 -16.30 -0.73 -27.28
N ARG A 348 -17.43 -0.09 -27.63
CA ARG A 348 -18.21 -0.41 -28.84
C ARG A 348 -18.62 -1.90 -28.92
N GLN A 349 -18.79 -2.56 -27.77
CA GLN A 349 -19.17 -3.97 -27.64
C GLN A 349 -20.70 -4.12 -27.52
N PHE A 350 -21.43 -3.64 -28.53
CA PHE A 350 -22.75 -4.18 -28.80
C PHE A 350 -22.57 -5.13 -29.97
N ASP A 351 -23.01 -6.38 -29.84
CA ASP A 351 -22.98 -7.35 -30.92
C ASP A 351 -23.48 -6.67 -32.21
N LYS A 352 -22.63 -6.66 -33.24
CA LYS A 352 -23.01 -6.31 -34.60
C LYS A 352 -23.55 -7.54 -35.30
#